data_AF-A0A2P5TQC1-F1
#
_entry.id   AF-A0A2P5TQC1-F1
#
_cell.length_a   1.000
_cell.length_b   1.000
_cell.length_c   1.000
_cell.angle_alpha   90.00
_cell.angle_beta   90.00
_cell.angle_gamma   90.00
#
_symmetry.space_group_name_H-M   'P 1'
#
loop_
_entity.id
_entity.type
_entity.pdbx_description
1 polymer ?
#
loop_
_entity_poly.entity_id
_entity_poly.type
_entity_poly.pdbx_seq_one_letter_code
_entity_poly.pdbx_strand_id
1 'polypeptide(L)'
;MMSRNPDKRRNPSAKQLREADRVQQLHPLQQREHPSAVPADHDQLVHINTYGALPDYYIDQPFICRVCGKREIWKARDQKWYYEEAKGHIDAIAVECHGCRKARKQGLGPEVHE
;
A
#
# COMPACT_ATOMS: atom_id res chain seq x y z
N MET A 1 -28.90 -1.12 8.55
CA MET A 1 -27.78 -0.68 7.70
C MET A 1 -26.48 -0.99 8.42
N MET A 2 -25.75 -2.05 8.05
CA MET A 2 -24.48 -2.36 8.71
C MET A 2 -23.43 -1.32 8.31
N SER A 3 -23.11 -0.42 9.23
CA SER A 3 -21.98 0.49 9.11
C SER A 3 -20.71 -0.33 8.89
N ARG A 4 -20.22 -0.36 7.64
CA ARG A 4 -19.00 -1.06 7.25
C ARG A 4 -17.84 -0.34 7.94
N ASN A 5 -17.40 -0.85 9.10
CA ASN A 5 -16.31 -0.25 9.85
C ASN A 5 -15.02 -0.26 8.99
N PRO A 6 -14.53 0.91 8.54
CA PRO A 6 -13.39 1.00 7.63
C PRO A 6 -12.11 0.42 8.25
N ASP A 7 -12.03 0.37 9.58
CA ASP A 7 -10.87 -0.16 10.31
C ASP A 7 -10.74 -1.70 10.17
N LYS A 8 -11.86 -2.45 10.02
CA LYS A 8 -11.79 -3.91 9.79
C LYS A 8 -11.20 -4.28 8.43
N ARG A 9 -11.30 -3.39 7.43
CA ARG A 9 -10.78 -3.64 6.06
C ARG A 9 -9.26 -3.57 5.96
N ARG A 10 -8.60 -3.00 6.97
CA ARG A 10 -7.14 -2.77 6.98
C ARG A 10 -6.40 -3.72 7.91
N ASN A 11 -7.09 -4.68 8.51
CA ASN A 11 -6.44 -5.79 9.21
C ASN A 11 -6.42 -7.02 8.29
N PRO A 12 -5.34 -7.24 7.52
CA PRO A 12 -5.29 -8.38 6.61
C PRO A 12 -5.22 -9.69 7.39
N SER A 13 -5.98 -10.68 6.96
CA SER A 13 -5.81 -12.07 7.41
C SER A 13 -4.43 -12.60 7.02
N ALA A 14 -3.96 -13.62 7.74
CA ALA A 14 -2.70 -14.30 7.40
C ALA A 14 -2.69 -14.84 5.96
N LYS A 15 -3.85 -15.25 5.42
CA LYS A 15 -3.99 -15.67 4.01
C LYS A 15 -3.71 -14.51 3.05
N GLN A 16 -4.24 -13.32 3.33
CA GLN A 16 -4.02 -12.14 2.50
C GLN A 16 -2.56 -11.68 2.54
N LEU A 17 -1.91 -11.75 3.70
CA LEU A 17 -0.49 -11.44 3.83
C LEU A 17 0.37 -12.41 3.02
N ARG A 18 0.12 -13.72 3.13
CA ARG A 18 0.82 -14.74 2.32
C ARG A 18 0.62 -14.54 0.83
N GLU A 19 -0.58 -14.20 0.40
CA GLU A 19 -0.83 -13.92 -1.02
C GLU A 19 -0.08 -12.66 -1.48
N ALA A 20 -0.10 -11.58 -0.68
CA ALA A 20 0.67 -10.38 -1.00
C ALA A 20 2.17 -10.67 -1.07
N ASP A 21 2.72 -11.47 -0.14
CA ASP A 21 4.12 -11.92 -0.17
C ASP A 21 4.41 -12.70 -1.46
N ARG A 22 3.56 -13.67 -1.81
CA ARG A 22 3.70 -14.49 -3.03
C ARG A 22 3.68 -13.64 -4.28
N VAL A 23 2.74 -12.69 -4.37
CA VAL A 23 2.53 -11.86 -5.55
C VAL A 23 3.74 -10.97 -5.84
N GLN A 24 4.41 -10.45 -4.81
CA GLN A 24 5.67 -9.69 -4.97
C GLN A 24 6.80 -10.52 -5.60
N GLN A 25 6.76 -11.85 -5.45
CA GLN A 25 7.78 -12.77 -5.98
C GLN A 25 7.45 -13.31 -7.38
N LEU A 26 6.28 -12.98 -7.93
CA LEU A 26 5.90 -13.41 -9.27
C LEU A 26 6.68 -12.65 -10.34
N HIS A 27 6.79 -13.23 -11.54
CA HIS A 27 7.36 -12.54 -12.69
C HIS A 27 6.52 -11.31 -13.06
N PRO A 28 7.11 -10.18 -13.54
CA PRO A 28 6.36 -8.95 -13.84
C PRO A 28 5.14 -9.12 -14.75
N LEU A 29 5.22 -10.02 -15.74
CA LEU A 29 4.06 -10.35 -16.58
C LEU A 29 2.91 -10.99 -15.79
N GLN A 30 3.22 -11.84 -14.80
CA GLN A 30 2.20 -12.47 -13.97
C GLN A 30 1.64 -11.52 -12.91
N GLN A 31 2.48 -10.62 -12.40
CA GLN A 31 2.06 -9.55 -11.50
C GLN A 31 1.02 -8.66 -12.17
N ARG A 32 1.25 -8.24 -13.42
CA ARG A 32 0.33 -7.40 -14.18
C ARG A 32 -1.07 -8.02 -14.34
N GLU A 33 -1.14 -9.33 -14.56
CA GLU A 33 -2.41 -10.06 -14.71
C GLU A 33 -3.05 -10.45 -13.36
N HIS A 34 -2.42 -10.14 -12.24
CA HIS A 34 -2.92 -10.51 -10.92
C HIS A 34 -4.14 -9.65 -10.52
N PRO A 35 -5.18 -10.21 -9.86
CA PRO A 35 -6.38 -9.45 -9.48
C PRO A 35 -6.17 -8.25 -8.53
N SER A 36 -5.02 -8.15 -7.88
CA SER A 36 -4.65 -6.98 -7.06
C SER A 36 -3.89 -5.90 -7.83
N ALA A 37 -3.51 -6.16 -9.09
CA ALA A 37 -2.84 -5.19 -9.91
C ALA A 37 -3.80 -4.06 -10.32
N VAL A 38 -3.30 -2.84 -10.32
CA VAL A 38 -4.04 -1.65 -10.73
C VAL A 38 -3.17 -0.89 -11.75
N PRO A 39 -3.67 -0.60 -12.96
CA PRO A 39 -2.89 0.12 -13.96
C PRO A 39 -2.53 1.54 -13.50
N ALA A 40 -1.30 1.94 -13.79
CA ALA A 40 -0.85 3.32 -13.58
C ALA A 40 -1.39 4.22 -14.69
N ASP A 41 -1.66 5.48 -14.34
CA ASP A 41 -1.97 6.54 -15.28
C ASP A 41 -0.76 7.46 -15.40
N HIS A 42 0.01 7.30 -16.49
CA HIS A 42 1.24 8.06 -16.71
C HIS A 42 0.99 9.57 -16.87
N ASP A 43 -0.20 9.99 -17.33
CA ASP A 43 -0.54 11.41 -17.41
C ASP A 43 -0.64 12.05 -16.02
N GLN A 44 -0.98 11.25 -14.99
CA GLN A 44 -0.96 11.72 -13.61
C GLN A 44 0.44 11.75 -12.99
N LEU A 45 1.41 11.04 -13.58
CA LEU A 45 2.78 10.90 -13.09
C LEU A 45 3.76 11.91 -13.69
N VAL A 46 3.31 12.84 -14.54
CA VAL A 46 4.15 13.87 -15.18
C VAL A 46 4.93 14.77 -14.20
N HIS A 47 4.50 14.82 -12.94
CA HIS A 47 5.17 15.56 -11.87
C HIS A 47 6.45 14.86 -11.36
N ILE A 48 6.65 13.59 -11.73
CA ILE A 48 7.77 12.76 -11.27
C ILE A 48 8.90 12.86 -12.30
N ASN A 49 9.94 13.61 -11.95
CA ASN A 49 11.18 13.62 -12.72
C ASN A 49 12.13 12.55 -12.19
N THR A 50 12.13 11.37 -12.81
CA THR A 50 13.01 10.26 -12.46
C THR A 50 13.86 9.85 -13.66
N TYR A 51 15.09 9.37 -13.39
CA TYR A 51 15.94 8.77 -14.41
C TYR A 51 15.52 7.34 -14.77
N GLY A 52 14.63 6.73 -13.98
CA GLY A 52 14.10 5.38 -14.19
C GLY A 52 12.79 5.34 -14.97
N ALA A 53 12.27 4.13 -15.18
CA ALA A 53 10.93 3.95 -15.74
C ALA A 53 9.86 4.20 -14.67
N LEU A 54 8.77 4.88 -15.06
CA LEU A 54 7.55 4.93 -14.26
C LEU A 54 6.89 3.54 -14.27
N PRO A 55 6.19 3.15 -13.19
CA PRO A 55 5.52 1.85 -13.15
C PRO A 55 4.36 1.82 -14.14
N ASP A 56 4.14 0.68 -14.79
CA ASP A 56 2.94 0.44 -15.62
C ASP A 56 1.72 0.04 -14.78
N TYR A 57 1.96 -0.51 -13.58
CA TYR A 57 0.92 -0.92 -12.64
C TYR A 57 1.44 -0.88 -11.20
N TYR A 58 0.49 -0.78 -10.28
CA TYR A 58 0.70 -0.96 -8.84
C TYR A 58 0.19 -2.32 -8.41
N ILE A 59 0.77 -2.89 -7.36
CA ILE A 59 0.39 -4.22 -6.88
C ILE A 59 0.50 -4.30 -5.37
N ASP A 60 -0.36 -5.09 -4.72
CA ASP A 60 -0.41 -5.22 -3.26
C ASP A 60 0.97 -5.55 -2.66
N GLN A 61 1.48 -4.64 -1.82
CA GLN A 61 2.80 -4.72 -1.19
C GLN A 61 2.68 -4.94 0.32
N PRO A 62 3.07 -6.10 0.87
CA PRO A 62 3.12 -6.29 2.31
C PRO A 62 4.28 -5.48 2.93
N PHE A 63 4.05 -4.91 4.11
CA PHE A 63 5.08 -4.19 4.87
C PHE A 63 4.90 -4.40 6.38
N ILE A 64 5.96 -4.11 7.13
CA ILE A 64 5.97 -4.13 8.59
C ILE A 64 5.90 -2.68 9.08
N CYS A 65 4.92 -2.38 9.92
CA CYS A 65 4.84 -1.06 10.54
C CYS A 65 6.05 -0.82 11.43
N ARG A 66 6.84 0.22 11.14
CA ARG A 66 8.02 0.59 11.94
C ARG A 66 7.70 1.03 13.37
N VAL A 67 6.43 1.32 13.65
CA VAL A 67 5.99 1.88 14.92
C VAL A 67 5.42 0.81 15.83
N CYS A 68 4.49 -0.02 15.34
CA CYS A 68 3.83 -1.04 16.16
C CYS A 68 4.19 -2.48 15.79
N GLY A 69 5.07 -2.73 14.83
CA GLY A 69 5.49 -4.08 14.41
C GLY A 69 4.47 -4.87 13.59
N LYS A 70 3.21 -4.44 13.55
CA LYS A 70 2.16 -5.12 12.79
C LYS A 70 2.47 -5.19 11.29
N ARG A 71 2.20 -6.37 10.69
CA ARG A 71 2.16 -6.54 9.23
C ARG A 71 0.87 -5.97 8.63
N GLU A 72 1.01 -5.12 7.61
CA GLU A 72 -0.10 -4.57 6.83
C GLU A 72 0.22 -4.68 5.32
N ILE A 73 -0.78 -4.45 4.46
CA ILE A 73 -0.59 -4.44 3.01
C ILE A 73 -0.85 -3.04 2.51
N TRP A 74 0.13 -2.44 1.86
CA TRP A 74 -0.06 -1.25 1.06
C TRP A 74 -0.77 -1.64 -0.23
N LYS A 75 -2.07 -1.38 -0.28
CA LYS A 75 -2.92 -1.81 -1.38
C LYS A 75 -2.55 -1.07 -2.66
N ALA A 76 -2.62 -1.75 -3.81
CA ALA A 76 -2.34 -1.15 -5.11
C ALA A 76 -3.18 0.12 -5.38
N ARG A 77 -4.44 0.15 -4.96
CA ARG A 77 -5.29 1.34 -5.03
C ARG A 77 -4.80 2.51 -4.15
N ASP A 78 -4.24 2.21 -2.99
CA ASP A 78 -3.74 3.22 -2.06
C ASP A 78 -2.39 3.75 -2.55
N GLN A 79 -1.60 2.91 -3.23
CA GLN A 79 -0.41 3.31 -3.98
C GLN A 79 -0.78 4.25 -5.13
N LYS A 80 -1.74 3.86 -5.98
CA LYS A 80 -2.23 4.69 -7.09
C LYS A 80 -2.64 6.08 -6.60
N TRP A 81 -3.51 6.15 -5.59
CA TRP A 81 -3.90 7.42 -4.99
C TRP A 81 -2.69 8.23 -4.48
N TYR A 82 -1.74 7.59 -3.81
CA TYR A 82 -0.58 8.28 -3.25
C TYR A 82 0.32 8.90 -4.33
N TYR A 83 0.67 8.15 -5.36
CA TYR A 83 1.54 8.64 -6.43
C TYR A 83 0.81 9.58 -7.38
N GLU A 84 -0.41 9.24 -7.79
CA GLU A 84 -1.10 9.96 -8.85
C GLU A 84 -1.93 11.14 -8.35
N GLU A 85 -2.61 11.04 -7.20
CA GLU A 85 -3.47 12.11 -6.71
C GLU A 85 -2.78 12.97 -5.66
N ALA A 86 -2.14 12.32 -4.66
CA ALA A 86 -1.40 13.02 -3.63
C ALA A 86 -0.02 13.50 -4.08
N LYS A 87 0.39 13.16 -5.31
CA LYS A 87 1.63 13.57 -5.97
C LYS A 87 2.88 13.22 -5.15
N GLY A 88 2.83 12.06 -4.50
CA GLY A 88 3.94 11.52 -3.73
C GLY A 88 5.11 11.07 -4.62
N HIS A 89 6.31 11.09 -4.06
CA HIS A 89 7.51 10.66 -4.78
C HIS A 89 7.44 9.17 -5.13
N ILE A 90 7.89 8.77 -6.32
CA ILE A 90 7.74 7.38 -6.82
C ILE A 90 8.49 6.33 -5.98
N ASP A 91 9.63 6.72 -5.40
CA ASP A 91 10.43 5.83 -4.55
C ASP A 91 9.93 5.72 -3.10
N ALA A 92 8.83 6.41 -2.75
CA ALA A 92 8.29 6.34 -1.39
C ALA A 92 7.60 5.00 -1.14
N ILE A 93 7.77 4.45 0.06
CA ILE A 93 7.12 3.21 0.49
C ILE A 93 6.27 3.39 1.75
N ALA A 94 5.28 2.53 1.94
CA ALA A 94 4.53 2.49 3.19
C ALA A 94 5.38 1.92 4.33
N VAL A 95 5.58 2.71 5.40
CA VAL A 95 6.36 2.34 6.59
C VAL A 95 5.57 2.36 7.89
N GLU A 96 4.39 2.98 7.90
CA GLU A 96 3.49 3.07 9.06
C GLU A 96 2.15 2.48 8.69
N CYS A 97 1.56 1.64 9.55
CA CYS A 97 0.21 1.12 9.32
C CYS A 97 -0.83 2.23 9.43
N HIS A 98 -2.01 2.03 8.85
CA HIS A 98 -3.09 3.00 8.93
C HIS A 98 -3.45 3.38 10.38
N GLY A 99 -3.44 2.41 11.29
CA GLY A 99 -3.68 2.63 12.72
C GLY A 99 -2.72 3.66 13.31
N CYS A 100 -1.41 3.44 13.13
CA CYS A 100 -0.38 4.36 13.61
C CYS A 100 -0.44 5.73 12.92
N ARG A 101 -0.72 5.80 11.60
CA ARG A 101 -0.89 7.08 10.90
C ARG A 101 -2.08 7.87 11.44
N LYS A 102 -3.19 7.20 11.74
CA LYS A 102 -4.39 7.79 12.32
C LYS A 102 -4.14 8.27 13.76
N ALA A 103 -3.50 7.44 14.59
CA ALA A 103 -3.14 7.79 15.96
C ALA A 103 -2.24 9.04 15.99
N ARG A 104 -1.18 9.07 15.15
CA ARG A 104 -0.29 10.22 15.00
C ARG A 104 -1.03 11.50 14.60
N LYS A 105 -1.97 11.41 13.64
CA LYS A 105 -2.79 12.57 13.23
C LYS A 105 -3.70 13.08 14.36
N GLN A 106 -4.06 12.22 15.29
CA GLN A 106 -4.91 12.54 16.44
C GLN A 106 -4.12 12.92 17.70
N GLY A 107 -2.78 12.94 17.63
CA GLY A 107 -1.92 13.16 18.81
C GLY A 107 -1.89 12.00 19.79
N LEU A 108 -2.32 10.81 19.37
CA LEU A 108 -2.33 9.59 20.18
C LEU A 108 -1.04 8.80 19.95
N GLY A 109 -0.52 8.19 21.03
CA GLY A 109 0.61 7.26 20.96
C GLY A 109 0.23 5.95 20.27
N PRO A 110 1.20 5.20 19.72
CA PRO A 110 0.94 3.92 19.07
C PRO A 110 0.67 2.81 20.09
N GLU A 111 -0.33 1.97 19.80
CA GLU A 111 -0.48 0.67 20.46
C GLU A 111 0.48 -0.32 19.80
N VAL A 112 1.49 -0.79 20.53
CA VAL A 112 2.50 -1.74 20.03
C VAL A 112 1.92 -3.16 20.01
N HIS A 113 2.22 -3.91 18.94
CA HIS A 113 1.86 -5.33 18.82
C HIS A 113 3.13 -6.17 18.89
N GLU A 114 3.33 -6.86 20.01
CA GLU A 114 4.36 -7.89 20.22
C GLU A 114 3.93 -9.25 19.63
#